data_AF-A0A496YMP8-F1
#
_entry.id   AF-A0A496YMP8-F1
#
_cell.length_a   1.000
_cell.length_b   1.000
_cell.length_c   1.000
_cell.angle_alpha   90.00
_cell.angle_beta   90.00
_cell.angle_gamma   90.00
#
_symmetry.space_group_name_H-M   'P 1'
#
loop_
_entity.id
_entity.type
_entity.pdbx_description
1 polymer ?
#
loop_
_entity_poly.entity_id
_entity_poly.type
_entity_poly.pdbx_seq_one_letter_code
_entity_poly.pdbx_strand_id
1 'polypeptide(L)'
;LTKEIHKALEKYKVSGAQHGTSGNNSERLRRIAQETNTTKANVATALQMISWGVRVNEYGNAFQDENGEFVKLPDQGVSDDLWAEMVSYAKSKGLKGGNYKKLNLPFENKLLAQPAEIRERMVKGVEDFVYELLVDVFNAGDTAPLAMDEILKAGSYDLGPKATRIEDPAEWTEEKIREKAKKINVEKGPKGDYED
;
A
#
# COMPACT_ATOMS: atom_id res chain seq x y z
N LEU A 1 14.33 9.03 -6.04
CA LEU A 1 12.95 8.80 -6.55
C LEU A 1 13.04 8.30 -7.98
N THR A 2 11.99 7.68 -8.51
CA THR A 2 11.94 7.06 -9.85
C THR A 2 11.53 8.03 -10.96
N LYS A 3 11.65 9.35 -10.75
CA LYS A 3 11.18 10.40 -11.66
C LYS A 3 11.69 10.23 -13.10
N GLU A 4 12.95 9.83 -13.28
CA GLU A 4 13.55 9.61 -14.60
C GLU A 4 12.86 8.47 -15.36
N ILE A 5 12.46 7.40 -14.66
CA ILE A 5 11.69 6.29 -15.23
C ILE A 5 10.31 6.80 -15.69
N HIS A 6 9.62 7.58 -14.85
CA HIS A 6 8.33 8.16 -15.23
C HIS A 6 8.44 9.09 -16.43
N LYS A 7 9.49 9.91 -16.51
CA LYS A 7 9.76 10.78 -17.66
C LYS A 7 10.03 9.97 -18.93
N ALA A 8 10.82 8.89 -18.85
CA ALA A 8 11.08 8.02 -19.98
C ALA A 8 9.81 7.32 -20.52
N LEU A 9 8.83 7.06 -19.64
CA LEU A 9 7.59 6.38 -19.98
C LEU A 9 6.41 7.33 -20.28
N GLU A 10 6.62 8.65 -20.20
CA GLU A 10 5.56 9.66 -20.31
C GLU A 10 4.75 9.54 -21.60
N LYS A 11 5.40 9.25 -22.74
CA LYS A 11 4.74 9.07 -24.04
C LYS A 11 3.68 7.96 -24.05
N TYR A 12 3.82 6.96 -23.18
CA TYR A 12 2.88 5.85 -23.07
C TYR A 12 1.72 6.14 -22.13
N LYS A 13 1.73 7.28 -21.42
CA LYS A 13 0.71 7.71 -20.44
C LYS A 13 0.38 6.63 -19.40
N VAL A 14 1.39 5.85 -19.02
CA VAL A 14 1.29 4.83 -17.97
C VAL A 14 1.33 5.47 -16.59
N SER A 15 0.60 4.89 -15.65
CA SER A 15 0.63 5.30 -14.24
C SER A 15 1.52 4.35 -13.44
N GLY A 16 2.32 4.89 -12.53
CA GLY A 16 3.11 4.09 -11.60
C GLY A 16 2.26 3.51 -10.47
N ALA A 17 2.74 2.41 -9.91
CA ALA A 17 2.22 1.81 -8.69
C ALA A 17 3.36 1.64 -7.69
N GLN A 18 3.19 2.19 -6.48
CA GLN A 18 4.15 2.09 -5.40
C GLN A 18 3.82 0.89 -4.49
N HIS A 19 4.72 -0.07 -4.41
CA HIS A 19 4.71 -1.13 -3.39
C HIS A 19 5.44 -0.66 -2.12
N GLY A 20 5.18 -1.30 -0.98
CA GLY A 20 5.87 -0.97 0.27
C GLY A 20 5.59 0.46 0.78
N THR A 21 4.35 0.93 0.66
CA THR A 21 3.95 2.24 1.18
C THR A 21 4.01 2.25 2.71
N SER A 22 3.57 1.15 3.35
CA SER A 22 3.84 0.89 4.78
C SER A 22 5.34 0.68 4.98
N GLY A 23 5.99 1.45 5.83
CA GLY A 23 7.47 1.43 5.93
C GLY A 23 8.15 2.73 5.53
N ASN A 24 7.47 3.56 4.74
CA ASN A 24 8.09 4.69 4.05
C ASN A 24 7.76 6.01 4.74
N ASN A 25 8.70 6.96 4.75
CA ASN A 25 8.48 8.29 5.35
C ASN A 25 7.47 9.10 4.51
N SER A 26 6.51 9.81 5.15
CA SER A 26 5.50 10.65 4.45
C SER A 26 6.12 11.67 3.52
N GLU A 27 7.28 12.25 3.85
CA GLU A 27 7.97 13.17 2.95
C GLU A 27 8.31 12.49 1.63
N ARG A 28 8.78 11.24 1.68
CA ARG A 28 9.06 10.46 0.48
C ARG A 28 7.77 10.12 -0.28
N LEU A 29 6.68 9.82 0.41
CA LEU A 29 5.37 9.57 -0.22
C LEU A 29 4.81 10.82 -0.90
N ARG A 30 4.85 11.99 -0.23
CA ARG A 30 4.47 13.29 -0.82
C ARG A 30 5.30 13.59 -2.06
N ARG A 31 6.62 13.37 -1.99
CA ARG A 31 7.48 13.57 -3.16
C ARG A 31 7.18 12.57 -4.27
N ILE A 32 6.82 11.32 -3.97
CA ILE A 32 6.34 10.37 -5.01
C ILE A 32 5.07 10.92 -5.66
N ALA A 33 4.10 11.36 -4.88
CA ALA A 33 2.84 11.90 -5.39
C ALA A 33 3.05 13.19 -6.22
N GLN A 34 3.98 14.06 -5.82
CA GLN A 34 4.24 15.35 -6.46
C GLN A 34 5.20 15.26 -7.66
N GLU A 35 6.21 14.39 -7.59
CA GLU A 35 7.31 14.36 -8.57
C GLU A 35 7.18 13.23 -9.59
N THR A 36 6.18 12.34 -9.47
CA THR A 36 6.00 11.18 -10.37
C THR A 36 4.54 10.99 -10.80
N ASN A 37 4.31 10.21 -11.86
CA ASN A 37 2.97 9.83 -12.32
C ASN A 37 2.44 8.59 -11.59
N THR A 38 2.71 8.44 -10.28
CA THR A 38 2.24 7.31 -9.47
C THR A 38 0.84 7.58 -8.99
N THR A 39 -0.11 6.69 -9.29
CA THR A 39 -1.53 6.85 -8.92
C THR A 39 -2.07 5.70 -8.08
N LYS A 40 -1.22 4.74 -7.71
CA LYS A 40 -1.57 3.59 -6.87
C LYS A 40 -0.51 3.42 -5.79
N ALA A 41 -0.95 3.23 -4.56
CA ALA A 41 -0.11 2.93 -3.41
C ALA A 41 -0.70 1.71 -2.69
N ASN A 42 0.15 0.76 -2.29
CA ASN A 42 -0.29 -0.44 -1.57
C ASN A 42 0.03 -0.32 -0.07
N VAL A 43 -1.01 -0.29 0.74
CA VAL A 43 -0.95 -0.27 2.21
C VAL A 43 -1.80 -1.43 2.72
N ALA A 44 -1.21 -2.34 3.51
CA ALA A 44 -1.94 -3.50 4.05
C ALA A 44 -1.59 -3.76 5.51
N THR A 45 -0.30 -3.98 5.81
CA THR A 45 0.15 -4.32 7.16
C THR A 45 -0.21 -3.24 8.18
N ALA A 46 -0.11 -1.95 7.81
CA ALA A 46 -0.49 -0.85 8.69
C ALA A 46 -1.97 -0.93 9.11
N LEU A 47 -2.88 -1.14 8.15
CA LEU A 47 -4.32 -1.18 8.41
C LEU A 47 -4.69 -2.31 9.37
N GLN A 48 -4.06 -3.47 9.20
CA GLN A 48 -4.22 -4.60 10.11
C GLN A 48 -3.71 -4.28 11.53
N MET A 49 -2.54 -3.66 11.64
CA MET A 49 -1.97 -3.30 12.95
C MET A 49 -2.86 -2.29 13.69
N ILE A 50 -3.37 -1.30 12.96
CA ILE A 50 -4.30 -0.29 13.49
C ILE A 50 -5.62 -0.92 13.93
N SER A 51 -6.20 -1.81 13.12
CA SER A 51 -7.43 -2.51 13.50
C SER A 51 -7.23 -3.41 14.72
N TRP A 52 -6.00 -3.82 15.03
CA TRP A 52 -5.67 -4.52 16.27
C TRP A 52 -5.23 -3.60 17.41
N GLY A 53 -5.20 -2.29 17.21
CA GLY A 53 -4.90 -1.29 18.24
C GLY A 53 -3.41 -1.12 18.51
N VAL A 54 -2.57 -1.69 17.64
CA VAL A 54 -1.12 -1.47 17.70
C VAL A 54 -0.86 -0.02 17.36
N ARG A 55 -0.06 0.64 18.20
CA ARG A 55 0.40 2.00 17.95
C ARG A 55 1.18 2.00 16.65
N VAL A 56 0.70 2.79 15.70
CA VAL A 56 1.32 3.00 14.40
C VAL A 56 1.62 4.49 14.28
N ASN A 57 2.77 4.85 13.73
CA ASN A 57 3.03 6.26 13.42
C ASN A 57 2.23 6.71 12.18
N GLU A 58 2.24 8.00 11.90
CA GLU A 58 1.65 8.63 10.70
C GLU A 58 2.10 7.97 9.36
N TYR A 59 3.13 7.12 9.38
CA TYR A 59 3.70 6.45 8.22
C TYR A 59 3.28 4.98 8.06
N GLY A 60 2.41 4.48 8.92
CA GLY A 60 1.99 3.07 8.88
C GLY A 60 2.98 2.10 9.52
N ASN A 61 4.02 2.58 10.23
CA ASN A 61 4.95 1.74 10.96
C ASN A 61 4.46 1.45 12.37
N ALA A 62 4.31 0.17 12.69
CA ALA A 62 3.98 -0.30 14.03
C ALA A 62 5.17 -0.09 14.98
N PHE A 63 4.90 0.52 16.13
CA PHE A 63 5.89 0.68 17.19
C PHE A 63 6.15 -0.65 17.87
N GLN A 64 7.43 -0.89 18.18
CA GLN A 64 7.87 -1.99 19.02
C GLN A 64 8.57 -1.44 20.27
N ASP A 65 8.45 -2.17 21.37
CA ASP A 65 9.19 -1.89 22.60
C ASP A 65 10.65 -2.40 22.51
N GLU A 66 11.39 -2.24 23.60
CA GLU A 66 12.80 -2.70 23.71
C GLU A 66 12.97 -4.21 23.52
N ASN A 67 11.89 -4.99 23.70
CA ASN A 67 11.87 -6.44 23.52
C ASN A 67 11.45 -6.86 22.10
N GLY A 68 11.13 -5.89 21.22
CA GLY A 68 10.62 -6.14 19.88
C GLY A 68 9.15 -6.55 19.84
N GLU A 69 8.39 -6.33 20.92
CA GLU A 69 6.95 -6.60 20.99
C GLU A 69 6.16 -5.38 20.53
N PHE A 70 5.04 -5.60 19.82
CA PHE A 70 4.21 -4.50 19.35
C PHE A 70 3.57 -3.73 20.50
N VAL A 71 3.67 -2.41 20.46
CA VAL A 71 3.06 -1.52 21.46
C VAL A 71 1.55 -1.44 21.21
N LYS A 72 0.74 -2.04 22.08
CA LYS A 72 -0.73 -1.97 22.03
C LYS A 72 -1.25 -0.77 22.81
N LEU A 73 -2.25 -0.08 22.27
CA LEU A 73 -3.01 0.95 22.97
C LEU A 73 -4.27 0.32 23.60
N PRO A 74 -4.49 0.41 24.93
CA PRO A 74 -5.57 -0.28 25.64
C PRO A 74 -6.98 -0.03 25.06
N ASP A 75 -7.25 1.20 24.63
CA ASP A 75 -8.57 1.62 24.15
C ASP A 75 -8.75 1.61 22.62
N GLN A 76 -7.81 1.00 21.88
CA GLN A 76 -7.84 0.96 20.41
C GLN A 76 -7.89 -0.48 19.90
N GLY A 77 -8.49 -0.66 18.72
CA GLY A 77 -8.54 -1.94 18.00
C GLY A 77 -9.24 -3.07 18.75
N VAL A 78 -8.68 -4.27 18.78
CA VAL A 78 -9.30 -5.42 19.49
C VAL A 78 -9.26 -5.23 21.01
N SER A 79 -10.10 -5.96 21.74
CA SER A 79 -10.03 -5.99 23.22
C SER A 79 -8.66 -6.47 23.71
N ASP A 80 -8.27 -6.04 24.91
CA ASP A 80 -6.97 -6.43 25.47
C ASP A 80 -6.88 -7.92 25.77
N ASP A 81 -7.99 -8.56 26.13
CA ASP A 81 -8.06 -10.01 26.30
C ASP A 81 -7.80 -10.75 24.97
N LEU A 82 -8.44 -10.31 23.88
CA LEU A 82 -8.20 -10.91 22.58
C LEU A 82 -6.76 -10.64 22.09
N TRP A 83 -6.24 -9.44 22.33
CA TRP A 83 -4.85 -9.11 22.02
C TRP A 83 -3.87 -10.02 22.78
N ALA A 84 -4.07 -10.23 24.07
CA ALA A 84 -3.25 -11.13 24.87
C ALA A 84 -3.28 -12.57 24.34
N GLU A 85 -4.47 -13.04 23.91
CA GLU A 85 -4.62 -14.34 23.27
C GLU A 85 -3.83 -14.43 21.95
N MET A 86 -3.95 -13.41 21.10
CA MET A 86 -3.24 -13.31 19.82
C MET A 86 -1.71 -13.32 20.01
N VAL A 87 -1.20 -12.55 20.97
CA VAL A 87 0.24 -12.48 21.30
C VAL A 87 0.73 -13.82 21.85
N SER A 88 -0.03 -14.47 22.73
CA SER A 88 0.29 -15.81 23.24
C SER A 88 0.37 -16.84 22.12
N TYR A 89 -0.60 -16.85 21.21
CA TYR A 89 -0.60 -17.72 20.04
C TYR A 89 0.61 -17.44 19.15
N ALA A 90 0.91 -16.16 18.86
CA ALA A 90 2.06 -15.75 18.07
C ALA A 90 3.37 -16.26 18.67
N LYS A 91 3.56 -16.09 19.99
CA LYS A 91 4.71 -16.60 20.75
C LYS A 91 4.83 -18.12 20.62
N SER A 92 3.72 -18.87 20.77
CA SER A 92 3.71 -20.33 20.64
C SER A 92 4.11 -20.84 19.24
N LYS A 93 3.93 -20.00 18.21
CA LYS A 93 4.26 -20.28 16.81
C LYS A 93 5.54 -19.60 16.33
N GLY A 94 6.27 -18.91 17.21
CA GLY A 94 7.47 -18.15 16.87
C GLY A 94 7.22 -17.02 15.86
N LEU A 95 6.01 -16.49 15.77
CA LEU A 95 5.67 -15.40 14.86
C LEU A 95 6.18 -14.06 15.42
N LYS A 96 6.85 -13.27 14.57
CA LYS A 96 7.41 -11.95 14.91
C LYS A 96 7.20 -10.94 13.78
N GLY A 97 7.08 -9.67 14.13
CA GLY A 97 6.99 -8.57 13.16
C GLY A 97 5.89 -8.79 12.12
N GLY A 98 6.22 -8.62 10.84
CA GLY A 98 5.29 -8.83 9.72
C GLY A 98 4.66 -10.23 9.64
N ASN A 99 5.23 -11.25 10.30
CA ASN A 99 4.63 -12.58 10.35
C ASN A 99 3.35 -12.65 11.18
N TYR A 100 3.03 -11.60 11.94
CA TYR A 100 1.73 -11.47 12.60
C TYR A 100 0.56 -11.49 11.61
N LYS A 101 0.77 -11.22 10.31
CA LYS A 101 -0.24 -11.44 9.26
C LYS A 101 -0.80 -12.87 9.22
N LYS A 102 -0.05 -13.85 9.73
CA LYS A 102 -0.51 -15.25 9.84
C LYS A 102 -1.54 -15.46 10.94
N LEU A 103 -1.78 -14.46 11.81
CA LEU A 103 -2.83 -14.50 12.83
C LEU A 103 -4.23 -14.26 12.25
N ASN A 104 -4.36 -13.62 11.08
CA ASN A 104 -5.68 -13.39 10.48
C ASN A 104 -6.47 -14.70 10.33
N LEU A 105 -5.86 -15.75 9.78
CA LEU A 105 -6.55 -17.02 9.54
C LEU A 105 -7.10 -17.68 10.83
N PRO A 106 -6.30 -17.90 11.90
CA PRO A 106 -6.82 -18.50 13.13
C PRO A 106 -7.71 -17.58 13.98
N PHE A 107 -7.61 -16.25 13.81
CA PHE A 107 -8.34 -15.30 14.65
C PHE A 107 -9.51 -14.60 13.96
N GLU A 108 -9.73 -14.77 12.65
CA GLU A 108 -10.78 -14.07 11.88
C GLU A 108 -12.15 -14.13 12.58
N ASN A 109 -12.60 -15.33 12.96
CA ASN A 109 -13.88 -15.49 13.64
C ASN A 109 -13.95 -14.76 14.98
N LYS A 110 -12.83 -14.65 15.72
CA LYS A 110 -12.76 -13.95 17.00
C LYS A 110 -12.73 -12.44 16.84
N LEU A 111 -12.06 -11.96 15.78
CA LEU A 111 -12.05 -10.55 15.38
C LEU A 111 -13.47 -10.11 14.99
N LEU A 112 -14.16 -10.90 14.17
CA LEU A 112 -15.52 -10.63 13.72
C LEU A 112 -16.59 -10.81 14.82
N ALA A 113 -16.32 -11.65 15.83
CA ALA A 113 -17.21 -11.88 16.97
C ALA A 113 -17.03 -10.85 18.11
N GLN A 114 -16.15 -9.85 17.95
CA GLN A 114 -16.03 -8.77 18.93
C GLN A 114 -17.37 -8.02 19.09
N PRO A 115 -17.66 -7.48 20.29
CA PRO A 115 -18.80 -6.58 20.50
C PRO A 115 -18.87 -5.46 19.46
N ALA A 116 -20.07 -4.96 19.20
CA ALA A 116 -20.28 -3.94 18.16
C ALA A 116 -19.41 -2.70 18.41
N GLU A 117 -19.34 -2.21 19.64
CA GLU A 117 -18.52 -1.05 20.01
C GLU A 117 -17.03 -1.27 19.74
N ILE A 118 -16.54 -2.51 19.89
CA ILE A 118 -15.13 -2.85 19.61
C ILE A 118 -14.91 -2.92 18.10
N ARG A 119 -15.83 -3.52 17.33
CA ARG A 119 -15.70 -3.54 15.87
C ARG A 119 -15.75 -2.13 15.28
N GLU A 120 -16.61 -1.26 15.80
CA GLU A 120 -16.70 0.13 15.38
C GLU A 120 -15.40 0.91 15.66
N ARG A 121 -14.79 0.77 16.84
CA ARG A 121 -13.48 1.42 17.09
C ARG A 121 -12.35 0.86 16.21
N MET A 122 -12.37 -0.45 15.90
CA MET A 122 -11.40 -1.06 14.97
C MET A 122 -11.53 -0.46 13.58
N VAL A 123 -12.76 -0.32 13.08
CA VAL A 123 -13.05 0.30 11.78
C VAL A 123 -12.65 1.76 11.80
N LYS A 124 -13.00 2.51 12.85
CA LYS A 124 -12.74 3.94 12.95
C LYS A 124 -11.25 4.26 12.91
N GLY A 125 -10.41 3.47 13.60
CA GLY A 125 -8.96 3.66 13.54
C GLY A 125 -8.41 3.50 12.11
N VAL A 126 -8.90 2.52 11.36
CA VAL A 126 -8.52 2.31 9.95
C VAL A 126 -9.03 3.45 9.06
N GLU A 127 -10.29 3.86 9.26
CA GLU A 127 -10.93 4.96 8.54
C GLU A 127 -10.15 6.26 8.71
N ASP A 128 -9.83 6.64 9.95
CA ASP A 128 -9.10 7.88 10.28
C ASP A 128 -7.71 7.89 9.63
N PHE A 129 -6.97 6.79 9.73
CA PHE A 129 -5.66 6.67 9.11
C PHE A 129 -5.73 6.76 7.58
N VAL A 130 -6.69 6.07 6.95
CA VAL A 130 -6.86 6.11 5.49
C VAL A 130 -7.27 7.50 5.03
N TYR A 131 -8.14 8.18 5.78
CA TYR A 131 -8.56 9.54 5.48
C TYR A 131 -7.37 10.50 5.50
N GLU A 132 -6.58 10.51 6.58
CA GLU A 132 -5.36 11.34 6.70
C GLU A 132 -4.37 11.02 5.57
N LEU A 133 -4.12 9.75 5.29
CA LEU A 133 -3.22 9.34 4.22
C LEU A 133 -3.69 9.85 2.84
N LEU A 134 -4.98 9.74 2.54
CA LEU A 134 -5.53 10.20 1.27
C LEU A 134 -5.51 11.71 1.16
N VAL A 135 -6.06 12.41 2.15
CA VAL A 135 -6.24 13.87 2.11
C VAL A 135 -4.92 14.58 2.30
N ASP A 136 -4.19 14.25 3.36
CA ASP A 136 -3.03 15.02 3.78
C ASP A 136 -1.76 14.57 3.07
N VAL A 137 -1.59 13.29 2.73
CA VAL A 137 -0.34 12.80 2.08
C VAL A 137 -0.47 12.73 0.55
N PHE A 138 -1.60 12.23 0.05
CA PHE A 138 -1.82 12.03 -1.39
C PHE A 138 -2.62 13.14 -2.07
N ASN A 139 -2.92 14.24 -1.38
CA ASN A 139 -3.65 15.40 -1.92
C ASN A 139 -5.01 15.01 -2.54
N ALA A 140 -5.72 14.05 -1.95
CA ALA A 140 -7.02 13.61 -2.43
C ALA A 140 -8.19 14.51 -1.96
N GLY A 141 -7.92 15.51 -1.11
CA GLY A 141 -8.91 16.47 -0.65
C GLY A 141 -9.62 17.17 -1.83
N ASP A 142 -10.95 17.30 -1.73
CA ASP A 142 -11.81 17.98 -2.71
C ASP A 142 -11.75 17.43 -4.15
N THR A 143 -11.25 16.20 -4.34
CA THR A 143 -11.18 15.57 -5.67
C THR A 143 -12.49 14.86 -6.09
N ALA A 144 -13.39 14.60 -5.14
CA ALA A 144 -14.63 13.87 -5.43
C ALA A 144 -15.52 14.57 -6.48
N PRO A 145 -15.75 15.90 -6.44
CA PRO A 145 -16.50 16.58 -7.49
C PRO A 145 -15.85 16.45 -8.87
N LEU A 146 -14.52 16.48 -8.96
CA LEU A 146 -13.80 16.31 -10.22
C LEU A 146 -14.03 14.92 -10.81
N ALA A 147 -13.98 13.88 -9.99
CA ALA A 147 -14.26 12.52 -10.43
C ALA A 147 -15.71 12.36 -10.91
N MET A 148 -16.66 12.95 -10.19
CA MET A 148 -18.07 12.95 -10.58
C MET A 148 -18.30 13.66 -11.92
N ASP A 149 -17.69 14.83 -12.12
CA ASP A 149 -17.78 15.57 -13.37
C ASP A 149 -17.25 14.76 -14.56
N GLU A 150 -16.11 14.06 -14.40
CA GLU A 150 -15.55 13.23 -15.48
C GLU A 150 -16.44 12.03 -15.80
N ILE A 151 -17.00 11.36 -14.78
CA ILE A 151 -17.94 10.24 -14.98
C ILE A 151 -19.21 10.72 -15.70
N LEU A 152 -19.76 11.88 -15.30
CA LEU A 152 -20.96 12.45 -15.90
C LEU A 152 -20.71 12.89 -17.36
N LYS A 153 -19.57 13.52 -17.65
CA LYS A 153 -19.16 13.87 -19.02
C LYS A 153 -19.00 12.64 -19.91
N ALA A 154 -18.43 11.56 -19.39
CA ALA A 154 -18.29 10.29 -20.10
C ALA A 154 -19.63 9.54 -20.24
N GLY A 155 -20.60 9.83 -19.38
CA GLY A 155 -21.84 9.06 -19.26
C GLY A 155 -21.61 7.62 -18.78
N SER A 156 -20.46 7.34 -18.17
CA SER A 156 -20.02 5.99 -17.77
C SER A 156 -18.92 6.08 -16.71
N TYR A 157 -18.83 5.06 -15.85
CA TYR A 157 -17.67 4.87 -14.97
C TYR A 157 -16.43 4.38 -15.74
N ASP A 158 -16.63 3.82 -16.94
CA ASP A 158 -15.55 3.43 -17.84
C ASP A 158 -15.13 4.62 -18.70
N LEU A 159 -13.98 5.21 -18.35
CA LEU A 159 -13.40 6.35 -19.07
C LEU A 159 -12.56 5.92 -20.28
N GLY A 160 -12.42 4.61 -20.54
CA GLY A 160 -11.57 4.07 -21.58
C GLY A 160 -10.07 4.24 -21.33
N PRO A 161 -9.22 3.86 -22.31
CA PRO A 161 -7.77 3.91 -22.16
C PRO A 161 -7.24 5.35 -22.24
N LYS A 162 -6.23 5.66 -21.41
CA LYS A 162 -5.53 6.96 -21.42
C LYS A 162 -4.66 7.16 -22.68
N ALA A 163 -4.28 6.07 -23.35
CA ALA A 163 -3.33 6.06 -24.46
C ALA A 163 -3.87 5.31 -25.67
N THR A 164 -3.33 5.64 -26.83
CA THR A 164 -3.50 4.92 -28.09
C THR A 164 -2.18 4.26 -28.48
N ARG A 165 -2.19 3.35 -29.47
CA ARG A 165 -0.95 2.80 -30.02
C ARG A 165 -0.12 3.91 -30.67
N ILE A 166 1.13 4.04 -30.24
CA ILE A 166 2.10 5.00 -30.80
C ILE A 166 3.31 4.33 -31.46
N GLU A 167 3.52 3.06 -31.17
CA GLU A 167 4.61 2.27 -31.74
C GLU A 167 4.14 1.55 -33.01
N ASP A 168 5.02 1.42 -33.99
CA ASP A 168 4.78 0.60 -35.18
C ASP A 168 4.89 -0.89 -34.81
N PRO A 169 3.82 -1.70 -34.97
CA PRO A 169 3.89 -3.15 -34.72
C PRO A 169 5.01 -3.85 -35.49
N ALA A 170 5.39 -3.35 -36.67
CA ALA A 170 6.49 -3.91 -37.45
C ALA A 170 7.86 -3.75 -36.78
N GLU A 171 7.99 -2.88 -35.76
CA GLU A 171 9.20 -2.69 -34.95
C GLU A 171 9.28 -3.64 -33.73
N TRP A 172 8.27 -4.46 -33.52
CA TRP A 172 8.14 -5.36 -32.37
C TRP A 172 7.91 -6.82 -32.79
N THR A 173 8.56 -7.26 -33.88
CA THR A 173 8.65 -8.69 -34.24
C THR A 173 9.60 -9.43 -33.30
N GLU A 174 9.52 -10.76 -33.26
CA GLU A 174 10.42 -11.57 -32.44
C GLU A 174 11.90 -11.28 -32.75
N GLU A 175 12.28 -11.19 -34.03
CA GLU A 175 13.69 -10.92 -34.39
C GLU A 175 14.14 -9.54 -33.89
N LYS A 176 13.31 -8.50 -34.09
CA LYS A 176 13.63 -7.14 -33.65
C LYS A 176 13.67 -7.00 -32.13
N ILE A 177 12.78 -7.70 -31.41
CA ILE A 177 12.82 -7.75 -29.93
C ILE A 177 14.14 -8.38 -29.47
N ARG A 178 14.56 -9.51 -30.06
CA ARG A 178 15.84 -10.15 -29.73
C ARG A 178 17.03 -9.24 -30.05
N GLU A 179 16.99 -8.50 -31.16
CA GLU A 179 18.03 -7.53 -31.51
C GLU A 179 18.11 -6.37 -30.49
N LYS A 180 16.95 -5.78 -30.12
CA LYS A 180 16.86 -4.73 -29.09
C LYS A 180 17.35 -5.22 -27.73
N ALA A 181 16.97 -6.43 -27.32
CA ALA A 181 17.38 -7.02 -26.04
C ALA A 181 18.90 -7.15 -25.90
N LYS A 182 19.63 -7.45 -26.98
CA LYS A 182 21.11 -7.51 -26.98
C LYS A 182 21.77 -6.16 -26.67
N LYS A 183 21.06 -5.03 -26.88
CA LYS A 183 21.56 -3.68 -26.61
C LYS A 183 21.35 -3.26 -25.15
N ILE A 184 20.58 -4.02 -24.37
CA ILE A 184 20.38 -3.76 -22.94
C ILE A 184 21.63 -4.21 -22.18
N ASN A 185 22.39 -3.26 -21.66
CA ASN A 185 23.55 -3.55 -20.85
C ASN A 185 23.09 -3.98 -19.44
N VAL A 186 23.23 -5.27 -19.13
CA VAL A 186 22.83 -5.82 -17.84
C VAL A 186 23.98 -5.61 -16.86
N GLU A 187 24.08 -4.42 -16.28
CA GLU A 187 24.78 -4.29 -15.00
C GLU A 187 23.93 -5.05 -13.97
N LYS A 188 24.35 -6.28 -13.65
CA LYS A 188 23.78 -7.01 -12.53
C LYS A 188 24.14 -6.19 -11.30
N GLY A 189 23.16 -5.47 -10.76
CA GLY A 189 23.30 -4.72 -9.52
C GLY A 189 23.80 -5.59 -8.36
N PRO A 190 23.96 -5.03 -7.16
CA PRO A 190 24.47 -5.76 -6.01
C PRO A 190 23.69 -7.06 -5.79
N LYS A 191 24.38 -8.11 -5.31
CA LYS A 191 23.73 -9.38 -4.94
C LYS A 191 22.62 -9.08 -3.92
N GLY A 192 21.41 -9.53 -4.21
CA GLY A 192 20.24 -9.37 -3.35
C GLY A 192 19.17 -10.37 -3.76
N ASP A 193 18.32 -10.72 -2.79
CA ASP A 193 17.07 -11.41 -3.06
C ASP A 193 16.03 -10.36 -3.48
N TYR A 194 15.48 -10.51 -4.69
CA TYR A 194 14.52 -9.59 -5.29
C TYR A 194 13.18 -10.27 -5.55
N GLU A 195 12.97 -11.47 -4.99
CA GLU A 195 11.64 -12.08 -4.94
C GLU A 195 10.86 -11.47 -3.77
N ASP A 196 9.84 -10.68 -4.12
CA ASP A 196 8.86 -10.09 -3.20
C ASP A 196 7.49 -10.73 -3.49
#